data_AF-A0A5B1LUE3-F1
#
_entry.id   AF-A0A5B1LUE3-F1
#
_cell.length_a   1.000
_cell.length_b   1.000
_cell.length_c   1.000
_cell.angle_alpha   90.00
_cell.angle_beta   90.00
_cell.angle_gamma   90.00
#
_symmetry.space_group_name_H-M   'P 1'
#
loop_
_entity.id
_entity.type
_entity.pdbx_description
1 polymer ?
#
loop_
_entity_poly.entity_id
_entity_poly.type
_entity_poly.pdbx_seq_one_letter_code
_entity_poly.pdbx_strand_id
1 'polypeptide(L)' 'MPAITVDDLTVLDRLKEPGEVYPPRPVWQVVTAPLGYEGEGFPVRRAFAGLDLRQLGPF' A
#
# COMPACT_ATOMS: atom_id res chain seq x y z
N MET A 1 -15.00 -9.50 1.99
CA MET A 1 -15.14 -9.39 0.52
C MET A 1 -15.10 -10.79 -0.05
N PRO A 2 -16.13 -11.24 -0.79
CA PRO A 2 -16.07 -12.53 -1.46
C PRO A 2 -15.02 -12.48 -2.59
N ALA A 3 -14.19 -13.50 -2.68
CA ALA A 3 -13.35 -13.70 -3.85
C ALA A 3 -14.23 -14.15 -5.02
N ILE A 4 -14.05 -13.54 -6.19
CA ILE A 4 -14.70 -13.95 -7.42
C ILE A 4 -13.66 -14.70 -8.24
N THR A 5 -13.96 -15.96 -8.58
CA THR A 5 -13.14 -16.79 -9.46
C THR A 5 -13.82 -16.89 -10.81
N VAL A 6 -13.08 -16.69 -11.90
CA VAL A 6 -13.53 -16.88 -13.27
C VAL A 6 -12.52 -17.72 -14.05
N ASP A 7 -13.00 -18.48 -15.02
CA ASP A 7 -12.17 -19.39 -15.82
C ASP A 7 -11.26 -18.63 -16.80
N ASP A 8 -11.68 -17.44 -17.24
CA ASP A 8 -10.91 -16.55 -18.12
C ASP A 8 -10.98 -15.12 -17.58
N LEU A 9 -9.84 -14.53 -17.23
CA LEU A 9 -9.77 -13.16 -16.72
C LEU A 9 -9.97 -12.11 -17.81
N THR A 10 -9.85 -12.47 -19.09
CA THR A 10 -9.90 -11.52 -20.22
C THR A 10 -11.31 -11.08 -20.59
N VAL A 11 -12.33 -11.83 -20.15
CA VAL A 11 -13.75 -11.50 -20.36
C VAL A 11 -14.29 -10.51 -19.33
N LEU A 12 -13.53 -10.23 -18.27
CA LEU A 12 -13.93 -9.28 -17.24
C LEU A 12 -13.90 -7.85 -17.78
N ASP A 13 -14.89 -7.06 -17.36
CA ASP A 13 -14.91 -5.63 -17.66
C ASP A 13 -13.64 -4.95 -17.14
N ARG A 14 -13.00 -4.16 -18.01
CA ARG A 14 -11.85 -3.35 -17.61
C ARG A 14 -12.31 -2.24 -16.68
N LEU A 15 -11.49 -1.96 -15.66
CA LEU A 15 -11.69 -0.79 -14.83
C LEU A 15 -11.55 0.47 -15.69
N LYS A 16 -12.48 1.40 -15.53
CA LYS A 16 -12.38 2.73 -16.12
C LYS A 16 -11.25 3.49 -15.44
N GLU A 17 -10.57 4.35 -16.19
CA GLU A 17 -9.61 5.28 -15.61
C GLU A 17 -10.32 6.19 -14.59
N PRO A 18 -9.62 6.60 -13.51
CA PRO A 18 -10.15 7.59 -12.58
C PRO A 18 -10.51 8.88 -13.33
N GLY A 19 -11.74 9.36 -13.16
CA GLY A 19 -12.16 10.63 -13.76
C GLY A 19 -11.48 11.84 -13.12
N GLU A 20 -11.53 12.99 -13.79
CA GLU A 20 -10.90 14.26 -13.38
C GLU A 20 -11.32 14.77 -11.99
N VAL A 21 -12.44 14.26 -11.46
CA VAL A 21 -12.99 14.62 -10.13
C VAL A 21 -12.18 14.01 -8.98
N TYR A 22 -11.25 13.09 -9.26
CA TYR A 22 -10.40 12.45 -8.25
C TYR A 22 -8.95 12.93 -8.40
N PRO A 23 -8.60 14.11 -7.85
CA PRO A 23 -7.22 14.55 -7.85
C PRO A 23 -6.33 13.55 -7.08
N PRO A 24 -5.07 13.37 -7.50
CA PRO A 24 -4.11 12.60 -6.73
C PRO A 24 -4.03 13.09 -5.29
N ARG A 25 -3.97 12.17 -4.33
CA ARG A 25 -3.77 12.54 -2.93
C ARG A 25 -2.39 13.16 -2.75
N PRO A 26 -2.24 14.21 -1.93
CA PRO A 26 -0.95 14.82 -1.68
C PRO A 26 -0.02 13.84 -0.96
N VAL A 27 1.29 13.95 -1.25
CA VAL A 27 2.32 13.27 -0.46
C VAL A 27 2.50 14.03 0.85
N TRP A 28 2.24 13.37 1.98
CA TRP A 28 2.42 14.00 3.30
C TRP A 28 3.88 14.02 3.76
N GLN A 29 4.61 12.93 3.54
CA GLN A 29 5.99 12.81 4.00
C GLN A 29 6.76 11.77 3.17
N VAL A 30 8.07 11.98 3.01
CA VAL A 30 9.02 11.00 2.48
C VAL A 30 10.06 10.74 3.57
N VAL A 31 10.22 9.48 3.97
CA VAL A 31 11.17 9.08 5.01
C VAL A 31 12.04 7.93 4.52
N THR A 32 13.29 7.89 5.00
CA THR A 32 14.16 6.72 4.81
C THR A 32 13.96 5.77 5.97
N ALA A 33 13.52 4.54 5.68
CA ALA A 33 13.29 3.54 6.71
C ALA A 33 14.61 3.17 7.43
N PRO A 34 14.66 3.24 8.77
CA PRO A 34 15.85 2.87 9.53
C PRO A 34 16.13 1.36 9.39
N LEU A 35 17.42 1.02 9.33
CA LEU A 35 17.90 -0.35 9.39
C LEU A 35 17.91 -0.82 10.85
N GLY A 36 17.53 -2.07 11.08
CA GLY A 36 17.65 -2.75 12.38
C GLY A 36 17.76 -4.25 12.20
N TYR A 37 17.73 -4.98 13.31
CA TYR A 37 17.75 -6.44 13.34
C TYR A 37 16.57 -6.98 14.17
N GLU A 38 15.91 -8.02 13.69
CA GLU A 38 14.76 -8.65 14.36
C GLU A 38 14.85 -10.19 14.33
N GLY A 39 14.15 -10.85 15.25
CA GLY A 39 14.22 -12.31 15.42
C GLY A 39 15.64 -12.79 15.73
N GLU A 40 16.09 -13.82 15.00
CA GLU A 40 17.45 -14.40 15.09
C GLU A 40 18.55 -13.53 14.45
N GLY A 41 18.38 -12.21 14.44
CA GLY A 41 19.36 -11.27 13.86
C GLY A 41 19.17 -11.02 12.36
N PHE A 42 17.93 -11.11 11.86
CA PHE A 42 17.63 -10.78 10.46
C PHE A 42 17.66 -9.25 10.25
N PRO A 43 18.38 -8.73 9.25
CA PRO A 43 18.38 -7.32 8.93
C PRO A 43 17.03 -6.91 8.32
N VAL A 44 16.42 -5.86 8.87
CA VAL A 44 15.11 -5.35 8.45
C VAL A 44 15.14 -3.84 8.28
N ARG A 45 14.23 -3.32 7.43
CA ARG A 45 13.92 -1.89 7.35
C ARG A 45 12.48 -1.63 7.77
N ARG A 46 12.29 -0.84 8.84
CA ARG A 46 10.95 -0.54 9.37
C ARG A 46 10.30 0.59 8.59
N ALA A 47 9.45 0.25 7.63
CA ALA A 47 8.83 1.19 6.69
C ALA A 47 8.03 2.32 7.39
N PHE A 48 7.35 2.01 8.49
CA PHE A 48 6.47 2.96 9.20
C PHE A 48 7.08 3.53 10.49
N ALA A 49 8.36 3.25 10.76
CA ALA A 49 8.99 3.75 11.97
C ALA A 49 8.95 5.29 12.01
N GLY A 50 8.30 5.84 13.04
CA GLY A 50 8.19 7.29 13.26
C GLY A 50 7.11 8.01 12.45
N LEU A 51 6.29 7.29 11.67
CA LEU A 51 5.12 7.87 11.00
C LEU A 51 3.90 7.92 11.93
N ASP A 52 3.02 8.90 11.72
CA ASP A 52 1.73 8.97 12.41
C ASP A 52 0.81 7.83 11.94
N LEU A 53 0.48 6.90 12.83
CA LEU A 53 -0.35 5.72 12.50
C LEU A 53 -1.71 6.10 11.89
N ARG A 54 -2.27 7.25 12.25
CA ARG A 54 -3.55 7.73 11.69
C ARG A 54 -3.47 7.99 10.18
N GLN A 55 -2.26 8.21 9.67
CA GLN A 55 -2.00 8.41 8.25
C GLN A 55 -1.83 7.09 7.48
N LEU A 56 -1.63 5.96 8.16
CA LEU A 56 -1.28 4.70 7.53
C LEU A 56 -2.51 3.87 7.11
N GLY A 57 -3.72 4.23 7.53
CA GLY A 57 -4.91 3.47 7.18
C GLY A 57 -4.97 2.14 7.94
N PRO A 58 -5.22 0.98 7.29
CA PRO A 58 -5.40 -0.31 7.97
C PRO A 58 -4.10 -0.98 8.44
N PHE A 59 -3.02 -0.20 8.62
CA PHE A 59 -1.72 -0.67 9.11
C PHE A 59 -1.48 -0.24 10.56
#